data_AF-A0A560MIY1-F1
#
_entry.id   AF-A0A560MIY1-F1
#
_cell.length_a   1.000
_cell.length_b   1.000
_cell.length_c   1.000
_cell.angle_alpha   90.00
_cell.angle_beta   90.00
_cell.angle_gamma   90.00
#
_symmetry.space_group_name_H-M   'P 1'
#
loop_
_entity.id
_entity.type
_entity.pdbx_description
1 polymer ?
#
loop_
_entity_poly.entity_id
_entity_poly.type
_entity_poly.pdbx_seq_one_letter_code
_entity_poly.pdbx_strand_id
1 'polypeptide(L)'
;MAIMKSDVVTSSEEYARNRGAYTERVADLRRRRAAAAIGGPERARKLHKERDQLLPRERIAALIDPGSPFLEFCQLAGEGLYDGVPPGGSIITGVGMISDRPCMIIANEPTVKGGTYYGITCKKHVRAQRFAWQHRLPCVTLVQSGGANLPDQPNIFPDDGQFGSIFYNQVRMSAEGIPQIAVVHGPSTAGGAYIPALCDETVIIRNQGAMFLGGPQLVYAATREEVGMEALGGGEMHSRVSGVTDHLAENDAHAIAITREIVANLGEIPRQSWTVAPVRQPLFDPAEIYGLISSEPRVPTNNRDILARLVDGSEFHEFKPLYGDTLITGFARIMGFEIGILCNNGVLFSESALKATHFIDLCCKRDIPLLFMADVTGFMVGREAEEGGITKNGAKMITAMASANVPKYTLIMGNAYGAGYLAMCGRAFRPNAMMMWPNARSAIMGPDQAATTLAMVRDEVHKREGTSWADGEREAYMAPTRRTFEDFANAYNFARNTWCDMVIDPLETRSVMALLLDLAGRIPHQHTDFGVLRM
;
A
#
# COMPACT_ATOMS: atom_id res chain seq x y z
N MET A 1 -29.17 -4.59 11.32
CA MET A 1 -28.51 -3.55 12.13
C MET A 1 -29.34 -2.27 12.03
N ALA A 2 -28.96 -1.16 12.69
CA ALA A 2 -29.70 0.10 12.51
C ALA A 2 -29.32 0.74 11.17
N ILE A 3 -30.32 1.25 10.44
CA ILE A 3 -30.09 2.00 9.19
C ILE A 3 -29.56 3.39 9.55
N MET A 4 -28.44 3.78 8.94
CA MET A 4 -27.88 5.11 9.07
C MET A 4 -28.77 6.14 8.35
N LYS A 5 -28.97 7.30 8.98
CA LYS A 5 -29.66 8.44 8.37
C LYS A 5 -28.63 9.35 7.68
N SER A 6 -29.05 9.99 6.60
CA SER A 6 -28.28 11.01 5.89
C SER A 6 -29.16 12.24 5.71
N ASP A 7 -28.66 13.39 6.13
CA ASP A 7 -29.36 14.69 6.02
C ASP A 7 -28.77 15.54 4.87
N VAL A 8 -28.02 14.90 3.97
CA VAL A 8 -27.30 15.57 2.88
C VAL A 8 -28.27 16.09 1.84
N VAL A 9 -28.13 17.37 1.53
CA VAL A 9 -28.91 18.04 0.48
C VAL A 9 -28.07 18.11 -0.80
N THR A 10 -28.22 17.09 -1.65
CA THR A 10 -27.47 16.95 -2.92
C THR A 10 -27.78 18.02 -3.96
N SER A 11 -28.85 18.79 -3.77
CA SER A 11 -29.24 19.92 -4.63
C SER A 11 -28.62 21.27 -4.21
N SER A 12 -27.83 21.32 -3.15
CA SER A 12 -27.22 22.57 -2.67
C SER A 12 -26.04 23.04 -3.54
N GLU A 13 -25.81 24.35 -3.58
CA GLU A 13 -24.65 24.94 -4.28
C GLU A 13 -23.31 24.49 -3.67
N GLU A 14 -23.26 24.34 -2.34
CA GLU A 14 -22.09 23.83 -1.63
C GLU A 14 -21.74 22.41 -2.09
N TYR A 15 -22.72 21.51 -2.15
CA TYR A 15 -22.53 20.15 -2.61
C TYR A 15 -22.04 20.13 -4.07
N ALA A 16 -22.62 20.95 -4.95
CA ALA A 16 -22.20 21.05 -6.35
C ALA A 16 -20.74 21.54 -6.48
N ARG A 17 -20.34 22.54 -5.70
CA ARG A 17 -18.96 23.06 -5.64
C ARG A 17 -17.99 21.98 -5.16
N ASN A 18 -18.31 21.30 -4.05
CA ASN A 18 -17.49 20.22 -3.50
C ASN A 18 -17.31 19.09 -4.52
N ARG A 19 -18.41 18.67 -5.16
CA ARG A 19 -18.41 17.63 -6.19
C ARG A 19 -17.54 18.00 -7.39
N GLY A 20 -17.61 19.25 -7.86
CA GLY A 20 -16.76 19.77 -8.93
C GLY A 20 -15.27 19.64 -8.57
N ALA A 21 -14.88 20.21 -7.43
CA ALA A 21 -13.50 20.17 -6.95
C ALA A 21 -12.98 18.74 -6.73
N TYR A 22 -13.83 17.83 -6.23
CA TYR A 22 -13.43 16.45 -5.99
C TYR A 22 -13.28 15.65 -7.30
N THR A 23 -14.14 15.91 -8.29
CA THR A 23 -14.05 15.27 -9.61
C THR A 23 -12.72 15.58 -10.29
N GLU A 24 -12.19 16.79 -10.13
CA GLU A 24 -10.85 17.15 -10.63
C GLU A 24 -9.74 16.32 -9.98
N ARG A 25 -9.85 16.06 -8.67
CA ARG A 25 -8.89 15.20 -7.94
C ARG A 25 -8.93 13.76 -8.45
N VAL A 26 -10.12 13.23 -8.74
CA VAL A 26 -10.30 11.91 -9.35
C VAL A 26 -9.70 11.87 -10.76
N ALA A 27 -9.92 12.91 -11.57
CA ALA A 27 -9.32 13.02 -12.89
C ALA A 27 -7.78 13.05 -12.81
N ASP A 28 -7.20 13.73 -11.82
CA ASP A 28 -5.76 13.71 -11.57
C ASP A 28 -5.24 12.33 -11.20
N LEU A 29 -5.92 11.64 -10.28
CA LEU A 29 -5.58 10.25 -9.92
C LEU A 29 -5.57 9.35 -11.16
N ARG A 30 -6.61 9.43 -12.00
CA ARG A 30 -6.72 8.63 -13.24
C ARG A 30 -5.57 8.93 -14.20
N ARG A 31 -5.19 10.20 -14.39
CA ARG A 31 -4.02 10.56 -15.22
C ARG A 31 -2.73 9.97 -14.69
N ARG A 32 -2.48 10.04 -13.38
CA ARG A 32 -1.27 9.50 -12.75
C ARG A 32 -1.19 7.98 -12.88
N ARG A 33 -2.31 7.28 -12.62
CA ARG A 33 -2.39 5.82 -12.81
C ARG A 33 -2.20 5.42 -14.27
N ALA A 34 -2.78 6.16 -15.22
CA ALA A 34 -2.56 5.93 -16.65
C ALA A 34 -1.08 6.10 -17.03
N ALA A 35 -0.40 7.12 -16.49
CA ALA A 35 1.05 7.30 -16.69
C ALA A 35 1.87 6.12 -16.11
N ALA A 36 1.51 5.63 -14.92
CA ALA A 36 2.12 4.44 -14.32
C ALA A 36 1.86 3.15 -15.12
N ALA A 37 0.75 3.08 -15.84
CA ALA A 37 0.38 1.92 -16.63
C ALA A 37 1.20 1.76 -17.92
N ILE A 38 1.77 2.84 -18.45
CA ILE A 38 2.50 2.84 -19.74
C ILE A 38 3.81 2.06 -19.67
N GLY A 39 4.52 2.09 -18.53
CA GLY A 39 5.88 1.58 -18.42
C GLY A 39 6.90 2.54 -19.02
N GLY A 40 7.93 2.01 -19.70
CA GLY A 40 9.02 2.80 -20.26
C GLY A 40 8.66 3.61 -21.52
N PRO A 41 9.62 4.41 -22.03
CA PRO A 41 9.44 5.18 -23.25
C PRO A 41 9.01 4.31 -24.43
N GLU A 42 8.24 4.87 -25.37
CA GLU A 42 7.71 4.13 -26.52
C GLU A 42 8.79 3.39 -27.32
N ARG A 43 9.95 4.01 -27.52
CA ARG A 43 11.10 3.37 -28.19
C ARG A 43 11.56 2.10 -27.47
N ALA A 44 11.63 2.11 -26.15
CA ALA A 44 12.03 0.94 -25.36
C ALA A 44 10.97 -0.17 -25.44
N ARG A 45 9.69 0.18 -25.42
CA ARG A 45 8.58 -0.78 -25.58
C ARG A 45 8.55 -1.42 -26.97
N LYS A 46 8.81 -0.64 -28.03
CA LYS A 46 8.93 -1.16 -29.40
C LYS A 46 10.10 -2.13 -29.52
N LEU A 47 11.29 -1.73 -29.05
CA LEU A 47 12.46 -2.61 -29.05
C LEU A 47 12.24 -3.90 -28.25
N HIS A 48 11.49 -3.83 -27.15
CA HIS A 48 11.11 -5.02 -26.37
C HIS A 48 10.24 -5.98 -27.19
N LYS A 49 9.24 -5.45 -27.89
CA LYS A 49 8.35 -6.25 -28.77
C LYS A 49 9.04 -6.77 -30.03
N GLU A 50 10.01 -6.04 -30.59
CA GLU A 50 10.85 -6.50 -31.72
C GLU A 50 11.68 -7.75 -31.38
N ARG A 51 11.85 -8.06 -30.09
CA ARG A 51 12.50 -9.28 -29.60
C ARG A 51 11.49 -10.41 -29.34
N ASP A 52 10.27 -10.27 -29.82
CA ASP A 52 9.14 -11.20 -29.60
C ASP A 52 8.81 -11.46 -28.13
N GLN A 53 9.09 -10.47 -27.26
CA GLN A 53 8.79 -10.54 -25.83
C GLN A 53 7.50 -9.77 -25.51
N LEU A 54 6.68 -10.36 -24.62
CA LEU A 54 5.53 -9.68 -24.04
C LEU A 54 6.00 -8.57 -23.09
N LEU A 55 5.28 -7.45 -23.08
CA LEU A 55 5.45 -6.45 -22.04
C LEU A 55 5.00 -7.01 -20.68
N PRO A 56 5.53 -6.52 -19.55
CA PRO A 56 5.19 -7.04 -18.22
C PRO A 56 3.69 -7.04 -17.91
N ARG A 57 2.95 -5.99 -18.27
CA ARG A 57 1.49 -5.97 -18.11
C ARG A 57 0.77 -6.97 -19.02
N GLU A 58 1.31 -7.26 -20.20
CA GLU A 58 0.80 -8.29 -21.09
C GLU A 58 1.05 -9.68 -20.50
N ARG A 59 2.22 -9.90 -19.88
CA ARG A 59 2.53 -11.14 -19.14
C ARG A 59 1.59 -11.35 -17.96
N ILE A 60 1.36 -10.31 -17.14
CA ILE A 60 0.41 -10.37 -16.03
C ILE A 60 -0.99 -10.70 -16.56
N ALA A 61 -1.47 -9.99 -17.59
CA ALA A 61 -2.80 -10.21 -18.15
C ALA A 61 -2.99 -11.63 -18.73
N ALA A 62 -1.93 -12.21 -19.32
CA ALA A 62 -1.94 -13.57 -19.83
C ALA A 62 -1.78 -14.63 -18.71
N LEU A 63 -1.13 -14.28 -17.60
CA LEU A 63 -0.91 -15.17 -16.46
C LEU A 63 -2.17 -15.33 -15.61
N ILE A 64 -2.90 -14.24 -15.35
CA ILE A 64 -4.07 -14.27 -14.49
C ILE A 64 -5.28 -14.90 -15.19
N ASP A 65 -6.22 -15.42 -14.40
CA ASP A 65 -7.43 -16.04 -14.91
C ASP A 65 -8.31 -15.03 -15.66
N PRO A 66 -8.87 -15.39 -16.83
CA PRO A 66 -9.69 -14.49 -17.63
C PRO A 66 -10.85 -13.88 -16.84
N GLY A 67 -10.97 -12.55 -16.87
CA GLY A 67 -12.02 -11.81 -16.15
C GLY A 67 -11.78 -11.65 -14.65
N SER A 68 -10.71 -12.21 -14.09
CA SER A 68 -10.34 -12.00 -12.69
C SER A 68 -9.79 -10.58 -12.44
N PRO A 69 -9.99 -10.01 -11.24
CA PRO A 69 -9.44 -8.71 -10.89
C PRO A 69 -7.93 -8.78 -10.64
N PHE A 70 -7.24 -7.66 -10.86
CA PHE A 70 -5.85 -7.46 -10.43
C PHE A 70 -5.77 -6.31 -9.43
N LEU A 71 -5.51 -6.63 -8.17
CA LEU A 71 -5.33 -5.64 -7.10
C LEU A 71 -3.88 -5.16 -7.08
N GLU A 72 -3.60 -4.08 -7.82
CA GLU A 72 -2.25 -3.54 -7.95
C GLU A 72 -1.85 -2.66 -6.76
N PHE A 73 -0.66 -2.92 -6.21
CA PHE A 73 -0.06 -2.18 -5.10
C PHE A 73 1.00 -1.19 -5.58
N CYS A 74 1.11 -0.08 -4.85
CA CYS A 74 2.13 0.93 -5.00
C CYS A 74 2.30 1.42 -6.46
N GLN A 75 1.18 1.61 -7.16
CA GLN A 75 1.13 2.04 -8.56
C GLN A 75 1.94 3.30 -8.83
N LEU A 76 1.93 4.25 -7.89
CA LEU A 76 2.60 5.55 -8.04
C LEU A 76 3.99 5.61 -7.39
N ALA A 77 4.56 4.47 -6.99
CA ALA A 77 5.89 4.41 -6.40
C ALA A 77 6.94 5.10 -7.28
N GLY A 78 7.84 5.89 -6.71
CA GLY A 78 8.92 6.53 -7.43
C GLY A 78 8.54 7.74 -8.28
N GLU A 79 7.25 8.13 -8.33
CA GLU A 79 6.80 9.30 -9.09
C GLU A 79 7.61 10.56 -8.72
N GLY A 80 8.37 11.08 -9.69
CA GLY A 80 9.19 12.27 -9.52
C GLY A 80 10.39 12.13 -8.58
N LEU A 81 10.78 10.92 -8.19
CA LEU A 81 11.95 10.68 -7.33
C LEU A 81 13.25 10.52 -8.13
N TYR A 82 13.16 10.02 -9.37
CA TYR A 82 14.32 9.71 -10.20
C TYR A 82 14.13 10.25 -11.62
N ASP A 83 15.20 10.84 -12.17
CA ASP A 83 15.15 11.43 -13.50
C ASP A 83 14.98 10.37 -14.60
N GLY A 84 14.05 10.64 -15.52
CA GLY A 84 13.70 9.73 -16.62
C GLY A 84 13.14 8.37 -16.19
N VAL A 85 12.63 8.25 -14.96
CA VAL A 85 11.95 7.04 -14.46
C VAL A 85 10.47 7.36 -14.24
N PRO A 86 9.54 6.68 -14.94
CA PRO A 86 8.11 6.89 -14.75
C PRO A 86 7.64 6.32 -13.39
N PRO A 87 6.42 6.70 -12.94
CA PRO A 87 5.81 6.09 -11.77
C PRO A 87 5.69 4.56 -11.89
N GLY A 88 5.74 3.88 -10.76
CA GLY A 88 5.68 2.42 -10.65
C GLY A 88 6.96 1.81 -10.07
N GLY A 89 8.09 2.55 -10.07
CA GLY A 89 9.34 2.10 -9.47
C GLY A 89 9.99 0.93 -10.21
N SER A 90 9.85 0.86 -11.54
CA SER A 90 10.39 -0.21 -12.40
C SER A 90 9.91 -1.64 -12.07
N ILE A 91 8.78 -1.76 -11.36
CA ILE A 91 8.21 -3.05 -10.97
C ILE A 91 6.69 -2.93 -10.82
N ILE A 92 5.95 -3.95 -11.24
CA ILE A 92 4.50 -4.06 -11.05
C ILE A 92 4.28 -5.13 -10.00
N THR A 93 3.47 -4.80 -8.99
CA THR A 93 3.18 -5.70 -7.87
C THR A 93 1.68 -5.71 -7.63
N GLY A 94 1.08 -6.87 -7.44
CA GLY A 94 -0.34 -6.95 -7.16
C GLY A 94 -0.80 -8.38 -6.94
N VAL A 95 -2.06 -8.55 -6.52
CA VAL A 95 -2.67 -9.86 -6.38
C VAL A 95 -3.59 -10.12 -7.57
N GLY A 96 -3.41 -11.28 -8.19
CA GLY A 96 -4.28 -11.79 -9.24
C GLY A 96 -4.62 -13.25 -9.01
N MET A 97 -5.66 -13.73 -9.67
CA MET A 97 -6.04 -15.15 -9.63
C MET A 97 -5.24 -15.92 -10.68
N ILE A 98 -4.60 -17.01 -10.29
CA ILE A 98 -3.90 -17.91 -11.20
C ILE A 98 -4.39 -19.32 -10.88
N SER A 99 -5.10 -19.95 -11.81
CA SER A 99 -5.67 -21.28 -11.61
C SER A 99 -6.56 -21.32 -10.35
N ASP A 100 -7.47 -20.35 -10.23
CA ASP A 100 -8.41 -20.14 -9.11
C ASP A 100 -7.74 -19.82 -7.75
N ARG A 101 -6.41 -19.65 -7.72
CA ARG A 101 -5.65 -19.33 -6.51
C ARG A 101 -5.22 -17.85 -6.51
N PRO A 102 -5.45 -17.10 -5.42
CA PRO A 102 -4.90 -15.75 -5.30
C PRO A 102 -3.38 -15.83 -5.10
N CYS A 103 -2.63 -15.18 -5.97
CA CYS A 103 -1.17 -15.15 -5.94
C CYS A 103 -0.67 -13.70 -5.91
N MET A 104 0.39 -13.47 -5.14
CA MET A 104 1.17 -12.24 -5.27
C MET A 104 2.00 -12.32 -6.55
N ILE A 105 1.81 -11.38 -7.46
CA ILE A 105 2.57 -11.28 -8.71
C ILE A 105 3.52 -10.09 -8.60
N ILE A 106 4.79 -10.33 -8.90
CA ILE A 106 5.87 -9.35 -8.87
C ILE A 106 6.58 -9.37 -10.22
N ALA A 107 6.38 -8.35 -11.05
CA ALA A 107 6.92 -8.33 -12.41
C ALA A 107 7.85 -7.14 -12.61
N ASN A 108 9.10 -7.40 -13.01
CA ASN A 108 10.02 -6.31 -13.37
C ASN A 108 9.57 -5.60 -14.64
N GLU A 109 9.86 -4.30 -14.75
CA GLU A 109 9.58 -3.49 -15.93
C GLU A 109 10.85 -3.21 -16.75
N PRO A 110 11.27 -4.12 -17.66
CA PRO A 110 12.52 -4.00 -18.39
C PRO A 110 12.56 -2.80 -19.34
N THR A 111 11.40 -2.26 -19.72
CA THR A 111 11.34 -1.07 -20.59
C THR A 111 11.72 0.22 -19.84
N VAL A 112 11.73 0.19 -18.51
CA VAL A 112 12.20 1.29 -17.65
C VAL A 112 13.63 1.01 -17.24
N LYS A 113 14.59 1.66 -17.90
CA LYS A 113 16.03 1.57 -17.59
C LYS A 113 16.52 0.11 -17.47
N GLY A 114 16.01 -0.80 -18.30
CA GLY A 114 16.38 -2.22 -18.26
C GLY A 114 15.82 -3.00 -17.07
N GLY A 115 14.81 -2.49 -16.36
CA GLY A 115 14.25 -3.14 -15.17
C GLY A 115 15.15 -3.01 -13.94
N THR A 116 16.03 -2.00 -13.96
CA THR A 116 17.02 -1.75 -12.92
C THR A 116 16.33 -1.43 -11.58
N TYR A 117 16.85 -2.01 -10.50
CA TYR A 117 16.38 -1.72 -9.14
C TYR A 117 16.89 -0.37 -8.64
N TYR A 118 15.96 0.48 -8.24
CA TYR A 118 16.18 1.66 -7.43
C TYR A 118 15.86 1.35 -5.96
N GLY A 119 16.23 2.21 -5.01
CA GLY A 119 15.84 2.05 -3.61
C GLY A 119 14.32 1.92 -3.45
N ILE A 120 13.54 2.68 -4.22
CA ILE A 120 12.08 2.54 -4.23
C ILE A 120 11.59 1.21 -4.83
N THR A 121 12.31 0.63 -5.78
CA THR A 121 12.01 -0.69 -6.36
C THR A 121 12.19 -1.77 -5.30
N CYS A 122 13.29 -1.73 -4.54
CA CYS A 122 13.53 -2.64 -3.41
C CYS A 122 12.42 -2.53 -2.38
N LYS A 123 12.09 -1.30 -1.96
CA LYS A 123 11.03 -1.05 -0.96
C LYS A 123 9.67 -1.55 -1.42
N LYS A 124 9.32 -1.36 -2.70
CA LYS A 124 8.07 -1.87 -3.30
C LYS A 124 8.04 -3.40 -3.37
N HIS A 125 9.14 -4.03 -3.78
CA HIS A 125 9.27 -5.50 -3.82
C HIS A 125 9.11 -6.09 -2.40
N VAL A 126 9.86 -5.56 -1.42
CA VAL A 126 9.75 -6.00 -0.02
C VAL A 126 8.34 -5.79 0.53
N ARG A 127 7.67 -4.68 0.18
CA ARG A 127 6.28 -4.47 0.60
C ARG A 127 5.34 -5.54 0.01
N ALA A 128 5.49 -5.86 -1.28
CA ALA A 128 4.69 -6.91 -1.92
C ALA A 128 4.88 -8.26 -1.22
N GLN A 129 6.12 -8.66 -0.92
CA GLN A 129 6.39 -9.88 -0.16
C GLN A 129 5.83 -9.82 1.27
N ARG A 130 5.96 -8.70 1.98
CA ARG A 130 5.37 -8.55 3.32
C ARG A 130 3.85 -8.72 3.28
N PHE A 131 3.19 -8.18 2.26
CA PHE A 131 1.76 -8.39 2.05
C PHE A 131 1.46 -9.87 1.76
N ALA A 132 2.19 -10.50 0.84
CA ALA A 132 2.04 -11.92 0.51
C ALA A 132 2.23 -12.80 1.74
N TRP A 133 3.22 -12.50 2.57
CA TRP A 133 3.52 -13.22 3.80
C TRP A 133 2.38 -13.08 4.82
N GLN A 134 1.91 -11.86 5.05
CA GLN A 134 0.75 -11.57 5.92
C GLN A 134 -0.51 -12.29 5.45
N HIS A 135 -0.66 -12.52 4.14
CA HIS A 135 -1.83 -13.15 3.53
C HIS A 135 -1.61 -14.61 3.10
N ARG A 136 -0.44 -15.19 3.39
CA ARG A 136 -0.01 -16.54 2.93
C ARG A 136 -0.24 -16.79 1.43
N LEU A 137 0.05 -15.79 0.60
CA LEU A 137 -0.12 -15.86 -0.84
C LEU A 137 1.14 -16.45 -1.50
N PRO A 138 1.02 -17.45 -2.38
CA PRO A 138 2.15 -17.83 -3.23
C PRO A 138 2.67 -16.64 -4.02
N CYS A 139 3.98 -16.54 -4.15
CA CYS A 139 4.65 -15.47 -4.86
C CYS A 139 5.07 -15.96 -6.24
N VAL A 140 4.61 -15.30 -7.30
CA VAL A 140 5.06 -15.51 -8.68
C VAL A 140 5.85 -14.28 -9.12
N THR A 141 7.16 -14.45 -9.32
CA THR A 141 8.06 -13.37 -9.71
C THR A 141 8.45 -13.49 -11.18
N LEU A 142 8.01 -12.53 -12.01
CA LEU A 142 8.37 -12.42 -13.42
C LEU A 142 9.67 -11.60 -13.53
N VAL A 143 10.79 -12.32 -13.56
CA VAL A 143 12.14 -11.79 -13.45
C VAL A 143 12.64 -11.31 -14.81
N GLN A 144 12.97 -10.02 -14.88
CA GLN A 144 13.73 -9.44 -15.99
C GLN A 144 14.34 -8.11 -15.57
N SER A 145 15.58 -8.14 -15.07
CA SER A 145 16.25 -6.98 -14.49
C SER A 145 17.72 -6.92 -14.87
N GLY A 146 18.15 -5.75 -15.37
CA GLY A 146 19.54 -5.44 -15.67
C GLY A 146 20.45 -5.23 -14.45
N GLY A 147 19.93 -5.37 -13.23
CA GLY A 147 20.70 -5.22 -11.99
C GLY A 147 20.25 -4.03 -11.15
N ALA A 148 21.17 -3.42 -10.41
CA ALA A 148 20.91 -2.31 -9.49
C ALA A 148 21.36 -0.96 -10.06
N ASN A 149 20.67 0.12 -9.70
CA ASN A 149 21.08 1.48 -10.02
C ASN A 149 22.26 1.86 -9.12
N LEU A 150 23.48 1.65 -9.60
CA LEU A 150 24.71 1.80 -8.80
C LEU A 150 24.82 3.13 -8.05
N PRO A 151 24.46 4.31 -8.61
CA PRO A 151 24.47 5.56 -7.86
C PRO A 151 23.54 5.59 -6.63
N ASP A 152 22.47 4.78 -6.62
CA ASP A 152 21.50 4.69 -5.53
C ASP A 152 21.82 3.52 -4.57
N GLN A 153 23.03 2.97 -4.62
CA GLN A 153 23.43 1.82 -3.81
C GLN A 153 23.25 1.96 -2.28
N PRO A 154 23.37 3.14 -1.64
CA PRO A 154 23.06 3.28 -0.21
C PRO A 154 21.60 2.96 0.15
N ASN A 155 20.67 3.11 -0.81
CA ASN A 155 19.25 2.83 -0.63
C ASN A 155 18.84 1.43 -1.13
N ILE A 156 19.79 0.65 -1.65
CA ILE A 156 19.56 -0.66 -2.27
C ILE A 156 20.24 -1.79 -1.50
N PHE A 157 21.43 -1.57 -0.95
CA PHE A 157 22.28 -2.66 -0.47
C PHE A 157 22.33 -2.87 1.05
N PRO A 158 22.66 -1.86 1.89
CA PRO A 158 23.14 -2.13 3.25
C PRO A 158 22.08 -2.45 4.33
N ASP A 159 20.81 -2.08 4.17
CA ASP A 159 19.85 -1.99 5.31
C ASP A 159 18.60 -2.90 5.18
N ASP A 160 17.84 -3.05 6.27
CA ASP A 160 16.53 -3.73 6.25
C ASP A 160 15.54 -2.99 5.35
N GLY A 161 14.67 -3.76 4.68
CA GLY A 161 13.72 -3.23 3.71
C GLY A 161 14.33 -2.94 2.34
N GLN A 162 15.61 -3.26 2.14
CA GLN A 162 16.31 -3.11 0.87
C GLN A 162 16.49 -4.47 0.17
N PHE A 163 17.41 -4.58 -0.80
CA PHE A 163 17.48 -5.71 -1.72
C PHE A 163 17.72 -7.05 -1.02
N GLY A 164 18.56 -7.08 0.03
CA GLY A 164 18.82 -8.30 0.82
C GLY A 164 17.59 -8.84 1.54
N SER A 165 16.65 -7.98 1.96
CA SER A 165 15.40 -8.42 2.59
C SER A 165 14.53 -9.24 1.65
N ILE A 166 14.68 -9.08 0.31
CA ILE A 166 13.94 -9.87 -0.68
C ILE A 166 14.26 -11.35 -0.51
N PHE A 167 15.54 -11.69 -0.41
CA PHE A 167 16.02 -13.06 -0.24
C PHE A 167 15.61 -13.66 1.09
N TYR A 168 15.77 -12.89 2.17
CA TYR A 168 15.35 -13.30 3.51
C TYR A 168 13.86 -13.67 3.51
N ASN A 169 13.01 -12.82 2.92
CA ASN A 169 11.59 -13.08 2.85
C ASN A 169 11.27 -14.32 2.02
N GLN A 170 11.91 -14.53 0.86
CA GLN A 170 11.69 -15.73 0.03
C GLN A 170 11.99 -17.01 0.82
N VAL A 171 13.17 -17.08 1.42
CA VAL A 171 13.62 -18.26 2.18
C VAL A 171 12.70 -18.53 3.36
N ARG A 172 12.30 -17.48 4.10
CA ARG A 172 11.42 -17.63 5.26
C ARG A 172 9.98 -17.98 4.87
N MET A 173 9.44 -17.38 3.81
CA MET A 173 8.11 -17.72 3.30
C MET A 173 8.06 -19.17 2.79
N SER A 174 9.07 -19.60 2.02
CA SER A 174 9.21 -21.00 1.59
C SER A 174 9.27 -21.95 2.78
N ALA A 175 10.11 -21.68 3.79
CA ALA A 175 10.20 -22.48 5.01
C ALA A 175 8.88 -22.54 5.81
N GLU A 176 8.03 -21.53 5.69
CA GLU A 176 6.71 -21.47 6.30
C GLU A 176 5.60 -22.05 5.39
N GLY A 177 5.96 -22.65 4.26
CA GLY A 177 5.04 -23.30 3.32
C GLY A 177 4.27 -22.33 2.43
N ILE A 178 4.81 -21.15 2.15
CA ILE A 178 4.26 -20.18 1.20
C ILE A 178 5.09 -20.26 -0.09
N PRO A 179 4.55 -20.84 -1.18
CA PRO A 179 5.34 -21.16 -2.37
C PRO A 179 5.98 -19.94 -3.04
N GLN A 180 7.23 -20.07 -3.44
CA GLN A 180 8.01 -19.08 -4.18
C GLN A 180 8.27 -19.60 -5.60
N ILE A 181 7.79 -18.90 -6.62
CA ILE A 181 7.89 -19.31 -8.02
C ILE A 181 8.55 -18.18 -8.81
N ALA A 182 9.52 -18.51 -9.65
CA ALA A 182 10.15 -17.54 -10.54
C ALA A 182 9.99 -17.90 -12.02
N VAL A 183 9.84 -16.87 -12.85
CA VAL A 183 9.81 -16.98 -14.32
C VAL A 183 10.85 -16.02 -14.89
N VAL A 184 11.93 -16.55 -15.43
CA VAL A 184 13.08 -15.80 -15.93
C VAL A 184 12.86 -15.45 -17.40
N HIS A 185 12.28 -14.28 -17.61
CA HIS A 185 11.96 -13.75 -18.94
C HIS A 185 13.14 -13.03 -19.62
N GLY A 186 14.23 -12.81 -18.91
CA GLY A 186 15.42 -12.20 -19.47
C GLY A 186 16.57 -12.22 -18.48
N PRO A 187 17.53 -11.30 -18.60
CA PRO A 187 18.67 -11.25 -17.69
C PRO A 187 18.26 -11.08 -16.22
N SER A 188 18.95 -11.82 -15.36
CA SER A 188 18.92 -11.72 -13.91
C SER A 188 20.36 -11.80 -13.40
N THR A 189 20.96 -10.62 -13.18
CA THR A 189 22.41 -10.47 -12.96
C THR A 189 22.76 -10.20 -11.49
N ALA A 190 23.95 -10.64 -11.07
CA ALA A 190 24.52 -10.42 -9.75
C ALA A 190 23.57 -10.87 -8.64
N GLY A 191 23.30 -10.01 -7.65
CA GLY A 191 22.36 -10.33 -6.58
C GLY A 191 20.96 -10.67 -7.11
N GLY A 192 20.55 -10.15 -8.27
CA GLY A 192 19.26 -10.48 -8.89
C GLY A 192 19.13 -11.96 -9.23
N ALA A 193 20.24 -12.65 -9.53
CA ALA A 193 20.25 -14.09 -9.82
C ALA A 193 19.74 -14.95 -8.65
N TYR A 194 19.83 -14.44 -7.40
CA TYR A 194 19.28 -15.13 -6.24
C TYR A 194 17.75 -15.07 -6.14
N ILE A 195 17.08 -14.12 -6.82
CA ILE A 195 15.61 -14.08 -6.82
C ILE A 195 15.05 -15.40 -7.38
N PRO A 196 15.39 -15.84 -8.61
CA PRO A 196 14.99 -17.16 -9.07
C PRO A 196 15.69 -18.31 -8.32
N ALA A 197 16.98 -18.22 -8.03
CA ALA A 197 17.71 -19.35 -7.41
C ALA A 197 17.26 -19.71 -5.98
N LEU A 198 16.50 -18.83 -5.30
CA LEU A 198 15.91 -19.07 -3.98
C LEU A 198 14.40 -19.35 -4.04
N CYS A 199 13.81 -19.47 -5.23
CA CYS A 199 12.44 -19.94 -5.40
C CYS A 199 12.37 -21.47 -5.34
N ASP A 200 11.19 -21.99 -4.98
CA ASP A 200 10.91 -23.42 -4.89
C ASP A 200 10.87 -24.07 -6.28
N GLU A 201 10.32 -23.36 -7.27
CA GLU A 201 10.33 -23.75 -8.68
C GLU A 201 10.65 -22.55 -9.59
N THR A 202 11.51 -22.79 -10.58
CA THR A 202 11.98 -21.77 -11.52
C THR A 202 11.80 -22.20 -12.97
N VAL A 203 11.09 -21.38 -13.72
CA VAL A 203 10.94 -21.46 -15.18
C VAL A 203 11.92 -20.50 -15.84
N ILE A 204 12.68 -20.96 -16.84
CA ILE A 204 13.56 -20.11 -17.66
C ILE A 204 13.22 -20.24 -19.14
N ILE A 205 13.28 -19.13 -19.87
CA ILE A 205 12.98 -19.12 -21.31
C ILE A 205 14.27 -19.33 -22.12
N ARG A 206 14.28 -20.35 -22.98
CA ARG A 206 15.40 -20.70 -23.86
C ARG A 206 15.81 -19.50 -24.73
N ASN A 207 17.11 -19.26 -24.87
CA ASN A 207 17.68 -18.19 -25.71
C ASN A 207 17.17 -16.77 -25.37
N GLN A 208 16.60 -16.58 -24.18
CA GLN A 208 15.98 -15.32 -23.76
C GLN A 208 16.31 -15.01 -22.30
N GLY A 209 15.95 -15.92 -21.39
CA GLY A 209 16.26 -15.87 -19.97
C GLY A 209 17.74 -16.15 -19.72
N ALA A 210 18.33 -15.42 -18.77
CA ALA A 210 19.70 -15.68 -18.35
C ALA A 210 19.92 -15.34 -16.88
N MET A 211 20.73 -16.13 -16.18
CA MET A 211 21.07 -15.93 -14.77
C MET A 211 22.58 -16.05 -14.55
N PHE A 212 23.17 -15.13 -13.78
CA PHE A 212 24.59 -15.22 -13.42
C PHE A 212 24.95 -14.25 -12.30
N LEU A 213 25.89 -14.63 -11.43
CA LEU A 213 26.43 -13.75 -10.39
C LEU A 213 27.34 -12.65 -10.96
N GLY A 214 27.90 -12.87 -12.14
CA GLY A 214 28.62 -11.87 -12.91
C GLY A 214 28.33 -12.06 -14.37
N GLY A 215 27.84 -11.01 -15.04
CA GLY A 215 27.60 -11.08 -16.49
C GLY A 215 28.89 -11.21 -17.29
N PRO A 216 28.80 -11.45 -18.61
CA PRO A 216 29.95 -11.59 -19.50
C PRO A 216 31.01 -10.50 -19.31
N GLN A 217 30.57 -9.25 -19.12
CA GLN A 217 31.47 -8.11 -18.91
C GLN A 217 32.24 -8.21 -17.59
N LEU A 218 31.62 -8.71 -16.52
CA LEU A 218 32.28 -8.89 -15.22
C LEU A 218 33.22 -10.10 -15.24
N VAL A 219 32.80 -11.20 -15.89
CA VAL A 219 33.65 -12.39 -16.09
C VAL A 219 34.92 -12.01 -16.84
N TYR A 220 34.78 -11.30 -17.96
CA TYR A 220 35.93 -10.80 -18.73
C TYR A 220 36.83 -9.89 -17.90
N ALA A 221 36.24 -8.93 -17.17
CA ALA A 221 37.01 -8.00 -16.33
C ALA A 221 37.82 -8.72 -15.23
N ALA A 222 37.26 -9.78 -14.64
CA ALA A 222 37.87 -10.51 -13.54
C ALA A 222 38.87 -11.60 -13.99
N THR A 223 38.57 -12.30 -15.09
CA THR A 223 39.26 -13.54 -15.48
C THR A 223 39.89 -13.50 -16.88
N ARG A 224 39.54 -12.51 -17.70
CA ARG A 224 39.84 -12.42 -19.14
C ARG A 224 39.17 -13.50 -20.01
N GLU A 225 38.26 -14.28 -19.46
CA GLU A 225 37.45 -15.23 -20.22
C GLU A 225 36.41 -14.49 -21.07
N GLU A 226 36.35 -14.83 -22.36
CA GLU A 226 35.30 -14.35 -23.28
C GLU A 226 34.22 -15.42 -23.41
N VAL A 227 33.06 -15.13 -22.83
CA VAL A 227 31.91 -16.05 -22.83
C VAL A 227 30.62 -15.28 -23.12
N GLY A 228 29.76 -15.86 -23.95
CA GLY A 228 28.46 -15.29 -24.28
C GLY A 228 27.43 -15.49 -23.17
N MET A 229 26.34 -14.71 -23.20
CA MET A 229 25.26 -14.78 -22.21
C MET A 229 24.64 -16.19 -22.11
N GLU A 230 24.32 -16.82 -23.24
CA GLU A 230 23.68 -18.14 -23.27
C GLU A 230 24.61 -19.24 -22.74
N ALA A 231 25.90 -19.20 -23.11
CA ALA A 231 26.89 -20.17 -22.64
C ALA A 231 27.20 -20.02 -21.15
N LEU A 232 27.21 -18.78 -20.64
CA LEU A 232 27.51 -18.48 -19.24
C LEU A 232 26.37 -18.78 -18.29
N GLY A 233 25.12 -18.57 -18.72
CA GLY A 233 23.97 -18.53 -17.82
C GLY A 233 22.62 -18.66 -18.51
N GLY A 234 22.56 -19.22 -19.71
CA GLY A 234 21.34 -19.37 -20.49
C GLY A 234 20.42 -20.48 -20.00
N GLY A 235 19.24 -20.58 -20.62
CA GLY A 235 18.20 -21.54 -20.26
C GLY A 235 18.68 -22.98 -20.36
N GLU A 236 19.36 -23.35 -21.45
CA GLU A 236 19.85 -24.73 -21.61
C GLU A 236 20.91 -25.10 -20.58
N MET A 237 21.82 -24.18 -20.28
CA MET A 237 22.89 -24.42 -19.31
C MET A 237 22.29 -24.68 -17.92
N HIS A 238 21.38 -23.81 -17.46
CA HIS A 238 20.79 -23.96 -16.14
C HIS A 238 19.84 -25.16 -16.01
N SER A 239 19.10 -25.51 -17.06
CA SER A 239 18.16 -26.63 -17.02
C SER A 239 18.80 -27.99 -17.26
N ARG A 240 19.98 -28.06 -17.90
CA ARG A 240 20.65 -29.35 -18.23
C ARG A 240 21.93 -29.62 -17.45
N VAL A 241 22.67 -28.58 -17.09
CA VAL A 241 24.02 -28.72 -16.52
C VAL A 241 24.03 -28.35 -15.05
N SER A 242 23.63 -27.12 -14.70
CA SER A 242 23.77 -26.65 -13.33
C SER A 242 22.62 -27.07 -12.41
N GLY A 243 21.42 -27.32 -12.97
CA GLY A 243 20.22 -27.62 -12.19
C GLY A 243 19.71 -26.43 -11.36
N VAL A 244 19.98 -25.19 -11.79
CA VAL A 244 19.51 -23.97 -11.10
C VAL A 244 18.06 -23.65 -11.47
N THR A 245 17.58 -24.19 -12.59
CA THR A 245 16.21 -23.99 -13.09
C THR A 245 15.56 -25.35 -13.33
N ASP A 246 14.26 -25.44 -13.07
CA ASP A 246 13.51 -26.70 -13.07
C ASP A 246 12.78 -26.93 -14.39
N HIS A 247 12.36 -25.85 -15.05
CA HIS A 247 11.56 -25.89 -16.27
C HIS A 247 12.16 -25.01 -17.38
N LEU A 248 12.30 -25.58 -18.58
CA LEU A 248 12.77 -24.87 -19.77
C LEU A 248 11.60 -24.55 -20.70
N ALA A 249 11.26 -23.27 -20.83
CA ALA A 249 10.22 -22.79 -21.71
C ALA A 249 10.77 -22.33 -23.08
N GLU A 250 9.92 -22.35 -24.10
CA GLU A 250 10.33 -21.99 -25.47
C GLU A 250 10.09 -20.51 -25.80
N ASN A 251 9.16 -19.86 -25.09
CA ASN A 251 8.82 -18.44 -25.23
C ASN A 251 7.97 -17.99 -24.02
N ASP A 252 7.62 -16.69 -23.97
CA ASP A 252 6.81 -16.11 -22.90
C ASP A 252 5.47 -16.84 -22.69
N ALA A 253 4.78 -17.24 -23.76
CA ALA A 253 3.48 -17.94 -23.66
C ALA A 253 3.62 -19.34 -23.07
N HIS A 254 4.64 -20.10 -23.48
CA HIS A 254 4.94 -21.41 -22.89
C HIS A 254 5.33 -21.28 -21.41
N ALA A 255 6.15 -20.28 -21.05
CA ALA A 255 6.53 -20.04 -19.67
C ALA A 255 5.32 -19.73 -18.76
N ILE A 256 4.38 -18.94 -19.27
CA ILE A 256 3.11 -18.65 -18.57
C ILE A 256 2.28 -19.92 -18.39
N ALA A 257 2.18 -20.77 -19.40
CA ALA A 257 1.45 -22.05 -19.29
C ALA A 257 2.04 -22.96 -18.21
N ILE A 258 3.37 -23.14 -18.20
CA ILE A 258 4.07 -23.91 -17.15
C ILE A 258 3.81 -23.30 -15.77
N THR A 259 3.90 -21.97 -15.65
CA THR A 259 3.69 -21.28 -14.37
C THR A 259 2.27 -21.50 -13.83
N ARG A 260 1.26 -21.47 -14.70
CA ARG A 260 -0.13 -21.76 -14.32
C ARG A 260 -0.31 -23.20 -13.86
N GLU A 261 0.41 -24.14 -14.48
CA GLU A 261 0.43 -25.55 -14.09
C GLU A 261 1.12 -25.77 -12.73
N ILE A 262 2.25 -25.10 -12.48
CA ILE A 262 2.90 -25.08 -11.16
C ILE A 262 1.90 -24.62 -10.10
N VAL A 263 1.22 -23.49 -10.32
CA VAL A 263 0.25 -22.93 -9.37
C VAL A 263 -0.93 -23.89 -9.11
N ALA A 264 -1.40 -24.58 -10.17
CA ALA A 264 -2.47 -25.57 -10.05
C ALA A 264 -2.07 -26.79 -9.19
N ASN A 265 -0.77 -27.10 -9.11
CA ASN A 265 -0.23 -28.22 -8.34
C ASN A 265 0.22 -27.86 -6.91
N LEU A 266 -0.01 -26.62 -6.43
CA LEU A 266 0.33 -26.19 -5.06
C LEU A 266 -0.58 -26.78 -3.96
N GLY A 267 -1.41 -27.77 -4.28
CA GLY A 267 -2.33 -28.43 -3.36
C GLY A 267 -3.67 -27.70 -3.20
N GLU A 268 -4.33 -27.89 -2.04
CA GLU A 268 -5.65 -27.31 -1.78
C GLU A 268 -5.60 -25.78 -1.63
N ILE A 269 -6.60 -25.09 -2.17
CA ILE A 269 -6.77 -23.65 -2.03
C ILE A 269 -7.42 -23.38 -0.65
N PRO A 270 -6.84 -22.51 0.19
CA PRO A 270 -7.44 -22.16 1.48
C PRO A 270 -8.88 -21.66 1.33
N ARG A 271 -9.78 -22.26 2.11
CA ARG A 271 -11.21 -21.91 2.12
C ARG A 271 -11.44 -20.63 2.92
N GLN A 272 -12.50 -19.92 2.56
CA GLN A 272 -12.98 -18.77 3.30
C GLN A 272 -13.47 -19.24 4.69
N SER A 273 -12.82 -18.75 5.75
CA SER A 273 -13.13 -19.09 7.14
C SER A 273 -14.27 -18.24 7.70
N TRP A 274 -14.48 -17.06 7.14
CA TRP A 274 -15.55 -16.16 7.55
C TRP A 274 -16.85 -16.46 6.81
N THR A 275 -17.98 -16.20 7.48
CA THR A 275 -19.29 -16.25 6.81
C THR A 275 -19.49 -14.98 5.99
N VAL A 276 -19.52 -15.14 4.66
CA VAL A 276 -19.82 -14.05 3.73
C VAL A 276 -21.34 -13.99 3.51
N ALA A 277 -21.96 -12.91 3.98
CA ALA A 277 -23.39 -12.70 3.81
C ALA A 277 -23.73 -12.26 2.37
N PRO A 278 -25.00 -12.38 1.92
CA PRO A 278 -25.42 -11.80 0.66
C PRO A 278 -25.12 -10.29 0.59
N VAL A 279 -24.50 -9.85 -0.51
CA VAL A 279 -24.15 -8.45 -0.72
C VAL A 279 -25.40 -7.59 -0.81
N ARG A 280 -25.44 -6.50 -0.05
CA ARG A 280 -26.48 -5.47 -0.18
C ARG A 280 -25.82 -4.14 -0.52
N GLN A 281 -26.33 -3.46 -1.55
CA GLN A 281 -25.84 -2.12 -1.88
C GLN A 281 -26.17 -1.13 -0.74
N PRO A 282 -25.35 -0.09 -0.52
CA PRO A 282 -25.71 1.01 0.35
C PRO A 282 -27.03 1.65 -0.11
N LEU A 283 -27.81 2.21 0.83
CA LEU A 283 -29.07 2.90 0.52
C LEU A 283 -28.85 4.26 -0.13
N PHE A 284 -27.69 4.87 0.09
CA PHE A 284 -27.30 6.15 -0.50
C PHE A 284 -26.27 5.91 -1.61
N ASP A 285 -26.33 6.70 -2.68
CA ASP A 285 -25.41 6.54 -3.81
C ASP A 285 -23.96 6.84 -3.36
N PRO A 286 -23.02 5.88 -3.52
CA PRO A 286 -21.61 6.12 -3.21
C PRO A 286 -21.01 7.33 -3.94
N ALA A 287 -21.49 7.68 -5.14
CA ALA A 287 -21.06 8.86 -5.89
C ALA A 287 -21.31 10.19 -5.15
N GLU A 288 -22.18 10.18 -4.15
CA GLU A 288 -22.45 11.38 -3.36
C GLU A 288 -21.27 11.79 -2.47
N ILE A 289 -20.32 10.87 -2.18
CA ILE A 289 -19.12 11.17 -1.40
C ILE A 289 -18.34 12.36 -1.97
N TYR A 290 -18.34 12.52 -3.30
CA TYR A 290 -17.65 13.64 -3.96
C TYR A 290 -18.18 15.01 -3.53
N GLY A 291 -19.47 15.13 -3.21
CA GLY A 291 -20.06 16.39 -2.73
C GLY A 291 -20.06 16.54 -1.20
N LEU A 292 -19.82 15.45 -0.46
CA LEU A 292 -19.69 15.47 1.01
C LEU A 292 -18.37 16.07 1.48
N ILE A 293 -17.29 15.80 0.75
CA ILE A 293 -15.96 16.24 1.14
C ILE A 293 -15.79 17.69 0.73
N SER A 294 -15.63 18.57 1.71
CA SER A 294 -15.48 20.00 1.47
C SER A 294 -14.30 20.30 0.54
N SER A 295 -14.50 21.25 -0.38
CA SER A 295 -13.40 21.85 -1.14
C SER A 295 -12.42 22.60 -0.24
N GLU A 296 -12.87 23.08 0.93
CA GLU A 296 -12.08 23.79 1.92
C GLU A 296 -11.55 22.83 3.01
N PRO A 297 -10.22 22.59 3.09
CA PRO A 297 -9.65 21.58 3.99
C PRO A 297 -9.89 21.81 5.50
N ARG A 298 -10.25 23.04 5.88
CA ARG A 298 -10.53 23.42 7.28
C ARG A 298 -11.95 23.08 7.72
N VAL A 299 -12.85 22.86 6.77
CA VAL A 299 -14.25 22.51 7.08
C VAL A 299 -14.31 21.00 7.36
N PRO A 300 -14.74 20.58 8.56
CA PRO A 300 -14.86 19.17 8.90
C PRO A 300 -15.82 18.45 7.96
N THR A 301 -15.48 17.21 7.60
CA THR A 301 -16.37 16.36 6.83
C THR A 301 -17.28 15.57 7.76
N ASN A 302 -18.57 15.45 7.44
CA ASN A 302 -19.46 14.54 8.17
C ASN A 302 -19.16 13.09 7.79
N ASN A 303 -18.25 12.45 8.53
CA ASN A 303 -17.80 11.12 8.20
C ASN A 303 -18.86 10.03 8.46
N ARG A 304 -19.92 10.36 9.21
CA ARG A 304 -21.08 9.49 9.37
C ARG A 304 -21.84 9.31 8.05
N ASP A 305 -21.98 10.38 7.27
CA ASP A 305 -22.58 10.33 5.93
C ASP A 305 -21.72 9.55 4.94
N ILE A 306 -20.40 9.67 5.03
CA ILE A 306 -19.47 8.86 4.23
C ILE A 306 -19.66 7.39 4.56
N LEU A 307 -19.66 7.02 5.84
CA LEU A 307 -19.80 5.64 6.27
C LEU A 307 -21.10 5.01 5.77
N ALA A 308 -22.21 5.76 5.78
CA ALA A 308 -23.50 5.31 5.26
C ALA A 308 -23.47 4.94 3.77
N ARG A 309 -22.54 5.49 2.99
CA ARG A 309 -22.33 5.22 1.56
C ARG A 309 -21.32 4.10 1.28
N LEU A 310 -20.67 3.59 2.33
CA LEU A 310 -19.64 2.55 2.21
C LEU A 310 -20.08 1.19 2.75
N VAL A 311 -21.05 1.12 3.66
CA VAL A 311 -21.47 -0.15 4.29
C VAL A 311 -22.74 -0.71 3.63
N ASP A 312 -22.85 -2.03 3.62
CA ASP A 312 -23.94 -2.76 3.01
C ASP A 312 -25.29 -2.38 3.63
N GLY A 313 -26.28 -2.06 2.79
CA GLY A 313 -27.60 -1.61 3.24
C GLY A 313 -27.59 -0.34 4.08
N SER A 314 -26.48 0.43 4.09
CA SER A 314 -26.27 1.56 5.01
C SER A 314 -26.54 1.18 6.47
N GLU A 315 -26.24 -0.08 6.82
CA GLU A 315 -26.54 -0.69 8.12
C GLU A 315 -25.30 -0.66 9.01
N PHE A 316 -25.41 -0.03 10.18
CA PHE A 316 -24.31 0.09 11.13
C PHE A 316 -24.80 -0.14 12.56
N HIS A 317 -24.20 -1.14 13.22
CA HIS A 317 -24.42 -1.36 14.65
C HIS A 317 -23.37 -0.58 15.44
N GLU A 318 -23.71 0.67 15.75
CA GLU A 318 -22.82 1.56 16.49
C GLU A 318 -22.60 1.09 17.93
N PHE A 319 -21.33 0.98 18.32
CA PHE A 319 -20.88 0.71 19.67
C PHE A 319 -20.64 2.02 20.42
N LYS A 320 -21.19 2.14 21.64
CA LYS A 320 -21.08 3.35 22.47
C LYS A 320 -21.43 4.65 21.70
N PRO A 321 -22.65 4.76 21.13
CA PRO A 321 -23.05 5.96 20.36
C PRO A 321 -23.09 7.25 21.19
N LEU A 322 -23.21 7.16 22.52
CA LEU A 322 -23.33 8.30 23.44
C LEU A 322 -22.04 8.59 24.24
N TYR A 323 -20.89 8.03 23.84
CA TYR A 323 -19.62 8.20 24.56
C TYR A 323 -18.47 8.27 23.56
N GLY A 324 -17.60 9.29 23.69
CA GLY A 324 -16.48 9.52 22.75
C GLY A 324 -16.97 9.64 21.30
N ASP A 325 -17.90 10.55 21.05
CA ASP A 325 -18.61 10.75 19.78
C ASP A 325 -17.71 11.24 18.63
N THR A 326 -16.52 11.77 18.93
CA THR A 326 -15.50 12.09 17.93
C THR A 326 -14.83 10.88 17.29
N LEU A 327 -15.13 9.67 17.77
CA LEU A 327 -14.76 8.42 17.13
C LEU A 327 -15.97 7.48 17.06
N ILE A 328 -16.50 7.33 15.85
CA ILE A 328 -17.58 6.39 15.55
C ILE A 328 -16.96 5.00 15.54
N THR A 329 -17.50 4.07 16.33
CA THR A 329 -17.07 2.66 16.30
C THR A 329 -18.27 1.75 16.19
N GLY A 330 -18.15 0.62 15.51
CA GLY A 330 -19.28 -0.29 15.35
C GLY A 330 -19.07 -1.34 14.29
N PHE A 331 -20.04 -2.25 14.20
CA PHE A 331 -20.02 -3.37 13.28
C PHE A 331 -20.85 -3.07 12.04
N ALA A 332 -20.34 -3.44 10.88
CA ALA A 332 -21.03 -3.33 9.60
C ALA A 332 -20.66 -4.51 8.70
N ARG A 333 -21.22 -4.52 7.49
CA ARG A 333 -20.72 -5.37 6.41
C ARG A 333 -20.26 -4.53 5.23
N ILE A 334 -19.21 -4.97 4.56
CA ILE A 334 -18.79 -4.43 3.26
C ILE A 334 -18.72 -5.60 2.29
N MET A 335 -19.57 -5.59 1.27
CA MET A 335 -19.65 -6.65 0.26
C MET A 335 -19.82 -8.04 0.91
N GLY A 336 -20.70 -8.13 1.90
CA GLY A 336 -21.02 -9.36 2.63
C GLY A 336 -20.09 -9.69 3.81
N PHE A 337 -18.86 -9.17 3.83
CA PHE A 337 -17.88 -9.43 4.90
C PHE A 337 -18.17 -8.60 6.14
N GLU A 338 -18.17 -9.22 7.31
CA GLU A 338 -18.29 -8.51 8.60
C GLU A 338 -17.02 -7.76 8.94
N ILE A 339 -17.17 -6.54 9.45
CA ILE A 339 -16.03 -5.67 9.76
C ILE A 339 -16.31 -4.76 10.95
N GLY A 340 -15.31 -4.57 11.78
CA GLY A 340 -15.29 -3.59 12.87
C GLY A 340 -14.68 -2.29 12.36
N ILE A 341 -15.42 -1.19 12.45
CA ILE A 341 -15.01 0.10 11.89
C ILE A 341 -14.70 1.06 13.03
N LEU A 342 -13.60 1.80 12.91
CA LEU A 342 -13.26 2.96 13.72
C LEU A 342 -13.12 4.16 12.77
N CYS A 343 -14.05 5.10 12.83
CA CYS A 343 -14.13 6.23 11.91
C CYS A 343 -14.09 7.55 12.69
N ASN A 344 -13.09 8.39 12.42
CA ASN A 344 -13.00 9.69 13.08
C ASN A 344 -14.16 10.59 12.65
N ASN A 345 -14.63 11.42 13.58
CA ASN A 345 -15.60 12.49 13.35
C ASN A 345 -15.21 13.76 14.12
N GLY A 346 -13.90 13.94 14.36
CA GLY A 346 -13.33 15.01 15.18
C GLY A 346 -11.97 14.64 15.78
N VAL A 347 -11.46 15.50 16.68
CA VAL A 347 -10.24 15.23 17.46
C VAL A 347 -10.43 14.08 18.44
N LEU A 348 -9.36 13.37 18.79
CA LEU A 348 -9.44 12.28 19.77
C LEU A 348 -9.39 12.82 21.22
N PHE A 349 -10.39 12.44 22.01
CA PHE A 349 -10.41 12.65 23.46
C PHE A 349 -10.04 11.35 24.20
N SER A 350 -9.86 11.44 25.52
CA SER A 350 -9.67 10.28 26.41
C SER A 350 -10.77 9.23 26.23
N GLU A 351 -12.01 9.69 26.15
CA GLU A 351 -13.22 8.87 25.97
C GLU A 351 -13.17 8.12 24.63
N SER A 352 -12.76 8.81 23.56
CA SER A 352 -12.60 8.24 22.23
C SER A 352 -11.55 7.12 22.24
N ALA A 353 -10.42 7.33 22.91
CA ALA A 353 -9.36 6.33 23.02
C ALA A 353 -9.76 5.11 23.88
N LEU A 354 -10.47 5.32 24.98
CA LEU A 354 -11.00 4.25 25.82
C LEU A 354 -12.09 3.45 25.09
N LYS A 355 -12.95 4.11 24.32
CA LYS A 355 -13.93 3.49 23.43
C LYS A 355 -13.25 2.63 22.38
N ALA A 356 -12.25 3.16 21.70
CA ALA A 356 -11.47 2.43 20.70
C ALA A 356 -10.81 1.17 21.29
N THR A 357 -10.16 1.32 22.45
CA THR A 357 -9.49 0.21 23.16
C THR A 357 -10.44 -0.96 23.39
N HIS A 358 -11.62 -0.69 23.96
CA HIS A 358 -12.62 -1.72 24.21
C HIS A 358 -13.17 -2.30 22.89
N PHE A 359 -13.44 -1.46 21.90
CA PHE A 359 -13.98 -1.94 20.62
C PHE A 359 -13.00 -2.85 19.86
N ILE A 360 -11.70 -2.52 19.89
CA ILE A 360 -10.64 -3.36 19.32
C ILE A 360 -10.58 -4.72 20.03
N ASP A 361 -10.62 -4.75 21.35
CA ASP A 361 -10.67 -6.01 22.13
C ASP A 361 -11.87 -6.87 21.72
N LEU A 362 -13.07 -6.27 21.59
CA LEU A 362 -14.25 -7.00 21.11
C LEU A 362 -14.06 -7.61 19.71
N CYS A 363 -13.43 -6.88 18.79
CA CYS A 363 -13.16 -7.39 17.45
C CYS A 363 -12.15 -8.54 17.48
N CYS A 364 -11.07 -8.40 18.27
CA CYS A 364 -10.09 -9.46 18.47
C CYS A 364 -10.71 -10.74 19.04
N LYS A 365 -11.59 -10.63 20.03
CA LYS A 365 -12.29 -11.78 20.64
C LYS A 365 -13.23 -12.50 19.68
N ARG A 366 -13.70 -11.83 18.63
CA ARG A 366 -14.72 -12.33 17.70
C ARG A 366 -14.16 -12.67 16.32
N ASP A 367 -12.85 -12.56 16.13
CA ASP A 367 -12.19 -12.70 14.83
C ASP A 367 -12.75 -11.75 13.75
N ILE A 368 -13.02 -10.50 14.14
CA ILE A 368 -13.58 -9.50 13.23
C ILE A 368 -12.44 -8.59 12.74
N PRO A 369 -12.24 -8.44 11.42
CA PRO A 369 -11.24 -7.54 10.88
C PRO A 369 -11.56 -6.08 11.19
N LEU A 370 -10.54 -5.23 11.27
CA LEU A 370 -10.63 -3.83 11.65
C LEU A 370 -10.37 -2.91 10.45
N LEU A 371 -11.23 -1.90 10.28
CA LEU A 371 -11.03 -0.79 9.35
C LEU A 371 -10.93 0.54 10.11
N PHE A 372 -9.76 1.16 10.03
CA PHE A 372 -9.49 2.49 10.55
C PHE A 372 -9.72 3.53 9.44
N MET A 373 -10.80 4.30 9.55
CA MET A 373 -11.15 5.39 8.65
C MET A 373 -10.67 6.70 9.26
N ALA A 374 -9.49 7.15 8.82
CA ALA A 374 -8.77 8.25 9.41
C ALA A 374 -9.14 9.61 8.78
N ASP A 375 -9.63 10.50 9.63
CA ASP A 375 -9.83 11.94 9.37
C ASP A 375 -9.72 12.70 10.71
N VAL A 376 -8.49 12.87 11.17
CA VAL A 376 -8.13 13.33 12.51
C VAL A 376 -6.95 14.30 12.48
N THR A 377 -7.11 15.43 13.15
CA THR A 377 -6.06 16.45 13.29
C THR A 377 -5.15 16.22 14.49
N GLY A 378 -5.53 15.34 15.41
CA GLY A 378 -4.74 14.93 16.57
C GLY A 378 -5.60 14.54 17.76
N PHE A 379 -4.97 14.50 18.93
CA PHE A 379 -5.64 14.43 20.22
C PHE A 379 -5.97 15.84 20.73
N MET A 380 -6.95 15.95 21.63
CA MET A 380 -7.20 17.18 22.36
C MET A 380 -5.93 17.59 23.14
N VAL A 381 -5.65 18.89 23.21
CA VAL A 381 -4.51 19.45 23.94
C VAL A 381 -4.97 20.39 25.04
N GLY A 382 -4.16 20.53 26.09
CA GLY A 382 -4.44 21.46 27.19
C GLY A 382 -4.21 20.82 28.55
N ARG A 383 -4.09 21.66 29.57
CA ARG A 383 -3.79 21.23 30.94
C ARG A 383 -4.79 20.19 31.46
N GLU A 384 -6.09 20.44 31.27
CA GLU A 384 -7.16 19.54 31.72
C GLU A 384 -7.10 18.17 31.03
N ALA A 385 -6.80 18.14 29.72
CA ALA A 385 -6.64 16.89 28.98
C ALA A 385 -5.45 16.06 29.52
N GLU A 386 -4.33 16.72 29.82
CA GLU A 386 -3.14 16.06 30.37
C GLU A 386 -3.35 15.58 31.81
N GLU A 387 -3.91 16.41 32.69
CA GLU A 387 -4.26 16.04 34.07
C GLU A 387 -5.31 14.90 34.09
N GLY A 388 -6.24 14.90 33.13
CA GLY A 388 -7.21 13.82 32.89
C GLY A 388 -6.61 12.53 32.31
N GLY A 389 -5.30 12.51 32.00
CA GLY A 389 -4.59 11.32 31.55
C GLY A 389 -4.79 10.97 30.09
N ILE A 390 -5.01 11.96 29.20
CA ILE A 390 -5.18 11.72 27.76
C ILE A 390 -4.03 10.89 27.17
N THR A 391 -2.80 11.14 27.64
CA THR A 391 -1.62 10.38 27.23
C THR A 391 -1.74 8.88 27.57
N LYS A 392 -2.16 8.51 28.80
CA LYS A 392 -2.32 7.09 29.16
C LYS A 392 -3.53 6.44 28.49
N ASN A 393 -4.56 7.21 28.16
CA ASN A 393 -5.75 6.70 27.47
C ASN A 393 -5.46 6.47 25.98
N GLY A 394 -4.75 7.40 25.32
CA GLY A 394 -4.21 7.21 23.98
C GLY A 394 -3.25 6.01 23.91
N ALA A 395 -2.41 5.82 24.94
CA ALA A 395 -1.54 4.66 25.04
C ALA A 395 -2.31 3.33 25.05
N LYS A 396 -3.45 3.23 25.79
CA LYS A 396 -4.31 2.03 25.76
C LYS A 396 -4.80 1.70 24.35
N MET A 397 -5.24 2.72 23.59
CA MET A 397 -5.69 2.54 22.21
C MET A 397 -4.56 2.03 21.30
N ILE A 398 -3.36 2.61 21.42
CA ILE A 398 -2.19 2.19 20.64
C ILE A 398 -1.79 0.76 21.02
N THR A 399 -1.77 0.41 22.31
CA THR A 399 -1.48 -0.96 22.77
C THR A 399 -2.50 -1.94 22.20
N ALA A 400 -3.80 -1.63 22.25
CA ALA A 400 -4.83 -2.50 21.69
C ALA A 400 -4.65 -2.68 20.17
N MET A 401 -4.48 -1.59 19.43
CA MET A 401 -4.32 -1.61 17.98
C MET A 401 -3.03 -2.33 17.52
N ALA A 402 -1.92 -2.11 18.23
CA ALA A 402 -0.64 -2.73 17.89
C ALA A 402 -0.60 -4.23 18.23
N SER A 403 -1.28 -4.66 19.30
CA SER A 403 -1.36 -6.07 19.70
C SER A 403 -2.37 -6.89 18.88
N ALA A 404 -3.38 -6.25 18.30
CA ALA A 404 -4.45 -6.94 17.58
C ALA A 404 -3.89 -7.81 16.43
N ASN A 405 -4.14 -9.12 16.46
CA ASN A 405 -3.74 -10.06 15.40
C ASN A 405 -4.82 -10.29 14.34
N VAL A 406 -6.03 -9.72 14.53
CA VAL A 406 -7.01 -9.65 13.45
C VAL A 406 -6.49 -8.78 12.30
N PRO A 407 -6.96 -9.00 11.05
CA PRO A 407 -6.57 -8.17 9.91
C PRO A 407 -6.94 -6.70 10.14
N LYS A 408 -6.00 -5.80 9.86
CA LYS A 408 -6.15 -4.35 10.07
C LYS A 408 -5.97 -3.61 8.77
N TYR A 409 -6.89 -2.73 8.44
CA TYR A 409 -6.84 -1.89 7.25
C TYR A 409 -6.96 -0.42 7.63
N THR A 410 -6.25 0.43 6.92
CA THR A 410 -6.29 1.87 7.15
C THR A 410 -6.74 2.56 5.88
N LEU A 411 -7.75 3.41 5.97
CA LEU A 411 -8.20 4.30 4.91
C LEU A 411 -8.08 5.74 5.41
N ILE A 412 -7.14 6.50 4.87
CA ILE A 412 -7.07 7.94 5.14
C ILE A 412 -8.00 8.65 4.17
N MET A 413 -9.10 9.18 4.69
CA MET A 413 -10.16 9.85 3.93
C MET A 413 -9.97 11.36 3.90
N GLY A 414 -9.34 11.91 4.93
CA GLY A 414 -9.11 13.35 5.10
C GLY A 414 -7.75 13.62 5.73
N ASN A 415 -7.74 14.32 6.85
CA ASN A 415 -6.51 14.65 7.57
C ASN A 415 -6.05 13.47 8.44
N ALA A 416 -4.75 13.25 8.58
CA ALA A 416 -4.19 12.33 9.56
C ALA A 416 -2.84 12.85 10.04
N TYR A 417 -2.86 13.57 11.17
CA TYR A 417 -1.68 14.25 11.70
C TYR A 417 -1.19 13.67 13.03
N GLY A 418 0.13 13.66 13.20
CA GLY A 418 0.81 13.41 14.48
C GLY A 418 0.31 12.15 15.21
N ALA A 419 -0.03 12.31 16.49
CA ALA A 419 -0.53 11.21 17.31
C ALA A 419 -1.84 10.60 16.80
N GLY A 420 -2.67 11.36 16.07
CA GLY A 420 -3.88 10.84 15.42
C GLY A 420 -3.56 9.83 14.33
N TYR A 421 -2.58 10.12 13.48
CA TYR A 421 -2.05 9.17 12.48
C TYR A 421 -1.52 7.88 13.13
N LEU A 422 -0.86 8.00 14.28
CA LEU A 422 -0.35 6.84 15.02
C LEU A 422 -1.49 5.99 15.59
N ALA A 423 -2.44 6.62 16.28
CA ALA A 423 -3.58 5.94 16.91
C ALA A 423 -4.49 5.23 15.89
N MET A 424 -4.69 5.82 14.70
CA MET A 424 -5.52 5.27 13.64
C MET A 424 -4.78 4.28 12.72
N CYS A 425 -3.85 3.49 13.28
CA CYS A 425 -3.11 2.44 12.59
C CYS A 425 -2.32 2.93 11.35
N GLY A 426 -1.51 3.99 11.52
CA GLY A 426 -0.60 4.46 10.48
C GLY A 426 0.46 3.42 10.07
N ARG A 427 1.23 3.71 9.01
CA ARG A 427 2.14 2.75 8.34
C ARG A 427 3.09 1.97 9.27
N ALA A 428 3.61 2.61 10.31
CA ALA A 428 4.54 1.99 11.25
C ALA A 428 3.93 0.84 12.05
N PHE A 429 2.60 0.83 12.22
CA PHE A 429 1.84 -0.22 12.89
C PHE A 429 1.43 -1.38 11.97
N ARG A 430 1.98 -1.40 10.75
CA ARG A 430 1.91 -2.52 9.80
C ARG A 430 0.46 -3.00 9.52
N PRO A 431 -0.48 -2.12 9.14
CA PRO A 431 -1.77 -2.58 8.63
C PRO A 431 -1.55 -3.52 7.44
N ASN A 432 -2.45 -4.50 7.28
CA ASN A 432 -2.48 -5.41 6.13
C ASN A 432 -2.47 -4.61 4.82
N ALA A 433 -3.28 -3.55 4.73
CA ALA A 433 -3.17 -2.55 3.67
C ALA A 433 -3.49 -1.14 4.17
N MET A 434 -2.79 -0.16 3.61
CA MET A 434 -3.02 1.26 3.86
C MET A 434 -3.40 1.98 2.57
N MET A 435 -4.60 2.53 2.53
CA MET A 435 -5.17 3.28 1.42
C MET A 435 -5.30 4.75 1.78
N MET A 436 -5.20 5.61 0.77
CA MET A 436 -5.49 7.03 0.90
C MET A 436 -6.45 7.46 -0.21
N TRP A 437 -7.35 8.39 0.08
CA TRP A 437 -8.08 9.11 -0.95
C TRP A 437 -7.24 10.25 -1.56
N PRO A 438 -7.58 10.76 -2.75
CA PRO A 438 -6.78 11.80 -3.43
C PRO A 438 -6.70 13.12 -2.64
N ASN A 439 -7.73 13.43 -1.85
CA ASN A 439 -7.76 14.61 -0.98
C ASN A 439 -7.01 14.41 0.34
N ALA A 440 -6.64 13.18 0.70
CA ALA A 440 -6.05 12.88 1.99
C ALA A 440 -4.77 13.67 2.24
N ARG A 441 -4.55 14.05 3.50
CA ARG A 441 -3.37 14.79 3.96
C ARG A 441 -2.79 14.15 5.21
N SER A 442 -1.49 13.95 5.25
CA SER A 442 -0.84 13.32 6.40
C SER A 442 0.56 13.84 6.64
N ALA A 443 0.89 14.15 7.90
CA ALA A 443 2.20 14.65 8.29
C ALA A 443 2.38 14.55 9.80
N ILE A 444 3.54 14.95 10.31
CA ILE A 444 3.78 15.03 11.76
C ILE A 444 2.85 16.03 12.46
N MET A 445 2.44 17.10 11.78
CA MET A 445 1.45 18.08 12.23
C MET A 445 0.87 18.85 11.04
N GLY A 446 -0.20 19.64 11.26
CA GLY A 446 -0.80 20.46 10.21
C GLY A 446 0.12 21.61 9.75
N PRO A 447 0.02 22.07 8.48
CA PRO A 447 0.89 23.12 7.94
C PRO A 447 0.86 24.44 8.72
N ASP A 448 -0.35 24.90 9.08
CA ASP A 448 -0.52 26.13 9.87
C ASP A 448 0.03 26.00 11.29
N GLN A 449 -0.11 24.82 11.89
CA GLN A 449 0.43 24.53 13.23
C GLN A 449 1.96 24.60 13.20
N ALA A 450 2.60 23.94 12.23
CA ALA A 450 4.05 23.96 12.08
C ALA A 450 4.59 25.38 11.90
N ALA A 451 4.00 26.15 10.98
CA ALA A 451 4.40 27.53 10.72
C ALA A 451 4.22 28.42 11.97
N THR A 452 3.09 28.28 12.67
CA THR A 452 2.80 29.06 13.88
C THR A 452 3.77 28.73 15.01
N THR A 453 4.09 27.45 15.24
CA THR A 453 5.05 27.05 16.28
C THR A 453 6.43 27.63 16.04
N LEU A 454 6.94 27.60 14.79
CA LEU A 454 8.24 28.21 14.47
C LEU A 454 8.21 29.74 14.64
N ALA A 455 7.10 30.39 14.24
CA ALA A 455 6.93 31.82 14.47
C ALA A 455 6.94 32.17 15.96
N MET A 456 6.31 31.35 16.82
CA MET A 456 6.33 31.55 18.28
C MET A 456 7.72 31.41 18.89
N VAL A 457 8.54 30.45 18.43
CA VAL A 457 9.94 30.35 18.86
C VAL A 457 10.71 31.63 18.49
N ARG A 458 10.45 32.15 17.28
CA ARG A 458 11.04 33.41 16.82
C ARG A 458 10.50 34.62 17.59
N ASP A 459 9.23 34.62 18.02
CA ASP A 459 8.66 35.63 18.93
C ASP A 459 9.45 35.69 20.25
N GLU A 460 9.86 34.55 20.81
CA GLU A 460 10.68 34.49 22.03
C GLU A 460 12.09 35.04 21.83
N VAL A 461 12.71 34.77 20.68
CA VAL A 461 14.01 35.34 20.33
C VAL A 461 13.93 36.85 20.24
N HIS A 462 12.92 37.39 19.54
CA HIS A 462 12.67 38.84 19.47
C HIS A 462 12.51 39.46 20.87
N LYS A 463 11.73 38.82 21.75
CA LYS A 463 11.59 39.25 23.15
C LYS A 463 12.92 39.29 23.91
N ARG A 464 13.80 38.28 23.72
CA ARG A 464 15.12 38.22 24.37
C ARG A 464 16.10 39.26 23.82
N GLU A 465 16.00 39.56 22.53
CA GLU A 465 16.87 40.51 21.83
C GLU A 465 16.35 41.97 21.89
N GLY A 466 15.14 42.18 22.44
CA GLY A 466 14.49 43.50 22.46
C GLY A 466 14.07 43.99 21.07
N THR A 467 13.94 43.08 20.11
CA THR A 467 13.52 43.35 18.73
C THR A 467 12.05 42.96 18.52
N SER A 468 11.47 43.30 17.37
CA SER A 468 10.11 42.93 16.97
C SER A 468 10.06 42.67 15.47
N TRP A 469 9.07 41.89 15.02
CA TRP A 469 8.76 41.78 13.60
C TRP A 469 8.45 43.14 12.99
N ALA A 470 8.90 43.37 11.76
CA ALA A 470 8.34 44.38 10.90
C ALA A 470 6.95 43.96 10.39
N ASP A 471 6.17 44.92 9.90
CA ASP A 471 4.85 44.66 9.33
C ASP A 471 4.92 43.63 8.19
N GLY A 472 4.13 42.56 8.30
CA GLY A 472 4.08 41.47 7.31
C GLY A 472 5.25 40.48 7.36
N GLU A 473 6.33 40.77 8.11
CA GLU A 473 7.51 39.89 8.20
C GLU A 473 7.15 38.53 8.82
N ARG A 474 6.25 38.52 9.82
CA ARG A 474 5.83 37.29 10.49
C ARG A 474 5.11 36.32 9.53
N GLU A 475 4.22 36.81 8.67
CA GLU A 475 3.57 35.96 7.67
C GLU A 475 4.56 35.55 6.57
N ALA A 476 5.48 36.43 6.17
CA ALA A 476 6.54 36.10 5.22
C ALA A 476 7.48 35.00 5.76
N TYR A 477 7.71 34.97 7.08
CA TYR A 477 8.46 33.92 7.76
C TYR A 477 7.68 32.60 7.83
N MET A 478 6.37 32.65 8.06
CA MET A 478 5.51 31.47 8.17
C MET A 478 5.23 30.78 6.82
N ALA A 479 5.09 31.56 5.74
CA ALA A 479 4.65 31.05 4.44
C ALA A 479 5.53 29.92 3.85
N PRO A 480 6.88 29.98 3.90
CA PRO A 480 7.74 28.89 3.42
C PRO A 480 7.52 27.57 4.18
N THR A 481 7.39 27.63 5.51
CA THR A 481 7.12 26.44 6.34
C THR A 481 5.74 25.87 6.01
N ARG A 482 4.72 26.72 5.92
CA ARG A 482 3.35 26.31 5.57
C ARG A 482 3.36 25.56 4.24
N ARG A 483 3.95 26.14 3.20
CA ARG A 483 4.08 25.51 1.87
C ARG A 483 4.83 24.18 1.92
N THR A 484 5.95 24.11 2.65
CA THR A 484 6.73 22.87 2.80
C THR A 484 5.88 21.74 3.38
N PHE A 485 5.06 22.03 4.39
CA PHE A 485 4.18 21.03 5.01
C PHE A 485 2.97 20.69 4.14
N GLU A 486 2.42 21.65 3.39
CA GLU A 486 1.36 21.40 2.41
C GLU A 486 1.83 20.46 1.30
N ASP A 487 3.01 20.73 0.74
CA ASP A 487 3.64 19.92 -0.29
C ASP A 487 4.00 18.53 0.26
N PHE A 488 4.50 18.43 1.50
CA PHE A 488 4.78 17.13 2.12
C PHE A 488 3.52 16.28 2.35
N ALA A 489 2.43 16.91 2.79
CA ALA A 489 1.29 16.17 3.35
C ALA A 489 0.44 15.44 2.29
N ASN A 490 0.61 15.73 1.01
CA ASN A 490 -0.27 15.21 -0.03
C ASN A 490 -0.18 13.68 -0.20
N ALA A 491 -1.30 13.04 -0.58
CA ALA A 491 -1.41 11.59 -0.77
C ALA A 491 -0.42 11.02 -1.80
N TYR A 492 -0.03 11.80 -2.82
CA TYR A 492 0.93 11.37 -3.84
C TYR A 492 2.37 11.37 -3.34
N ASN A 493 2.72 12.18 -2.33
CA ASN A 493 4.00 12.08 -1.63
C ASN A 493 4.06 10.77 -0.80
N PHE A 494 2.94 10.39 -0.18
CA PHE A 494 2.85 9.09 0.51
C PHE A 494 2.94 7.92 -0.46
N ALA A 495 2.28 8.02 -1.62
CA ALA A 495 2.27 6.98 -2.63
C ALA A 495 3.64 6.78 -3.28
N ARG A 496 4.31 7.87 -3.71
CA ARG A 496 5.64 7.78 -4.35
C ARG A 496 6.70 7.18 -3.43
N ASN A 497 6.54 7.34 -2.12
CA ASN A 497 7.43 6.79 -1.11
C ASN A 497 6.97 5.44 -0.55
N THR A 498 5.86 4.86 -1.05
CA THR A 498 5.25 3.60 -0.56
C THR A 498 4.89 3.62 0.94
N TRP A 499 4.60 4.81 1.47
CA TRP A 499 4.08 4.97 2.84
C TRP A 499 2.60 4.60 2.92
N CYS A 500 1.88 4.66 1.80
CA CYS A 500 0.63 3.96 1.57
C CYS A 500 0.79 2.93 0.45
N ASP A 501 -0.12 1.96 0.40
CA ASP A 501 -0.13 0.92 -0.62
C ASP A 501 -0.90 1.36 -1.85
N MET A 502 -1.97 2.16 -1.70
CA MET A 502 -2.81 2.61 -2.80
C MET A 502 -3.36 4.02 -2.54
N VAL A 503 -3.41 4.84 -3.58
CA VAL A 503 -4.32 5.99 -3.62
C VAL A 503 -5.54 5.55 -4.43
N ILE A 504 -6.72 5.56 -3.82
CA ILE A 504 -7.95 5.03 -4.41
C ILE A 504 -9.02 6.11 -4.54
N ASP A 505 -9.80 6.03 -5.60
CA ASP A 505 -11.05 6.79 -5.72
C ASP A 505 -11.99 6.32 -4.59
N PRO A 506 -12.69 7.22 -3.88
CA PRO A 506 -13.69 6.83 -2.88
C PRO A 506 -14.64 5.71 -3.32
N LEU A 507 -15.00 5.68 -4.61
CA LEU A 507 -15.90 4.66 -5.17
C LEU A 507 -15.27 3.27 -5.28
N GLU A 508 -13.94 3.18 -5.30
CA GLU A 508 -13.20 1.92 -5.31
C GLU A 508 -13.12 1.30 -3.91
N THR A 509 -13.43 2.05 -2.85
CA THR A 509 -13.24 1.61 -1.45
C THR A 509 -13.93 0.28 -1.17
N ARG A 510 -15.19 0.12 -1.59
CA ARG A 510 -15.98 -1.11 -1.33
C ARG A 510 -15.38 -2.34 -2.02
N SER A 511 -15.02 -2.22 -3.29
CA SER A 511 -14.46 -3.34 -4.06
C SER A 511 -13.05 -3.69 -3.61
N VAL A 512 -12.20 -2.70 -3.33
CA VAL A 512 -10.85 -2.91 -2.78
C VAL A 512 -10.93 -3.60 -1.42
N MET A 513 -11.82 -3.15 -0.53
CA MET A 513 -12.03 -3.80 0.76
C MET A 513 -12.53 -5.23 0.62
N ALA A 514 -13.43 -5.51 -0.32
CA ALA A 514 -13.90 -6.88 -0.55
C ALA A 514 -12.76 -7.83 -0.95
N LEU A 515 -11.88 -7.40 -1.85
CA LEU A 515 -10.71 -8.19 -2.26
C LEU A 515 -9.77 -8.40 -1.06
N LEU A 516 -9.47 -7.35 -0.30
CA LEU A 516 -8.60 -7.43 0.86
C LEU A 516 -9.15 -8.34 1.97
N LEU A 517 -10.46 -8.29 2.21
CA LEU A 517 -11.15 -9.12 3.21
C LEU A 517 -11.24 -10.57 2.76
N ASP A 518 -11.49 -10.83 1.48
CA ASP A 518 -11.49 -12.20 0.95
C ASP A 518 -10.12 -12.87 1.16
N LEU A 519 -9.03 -12.15 0.86
CA LEU A 519 -7.66 -12.66 1.08
C LEU A 519 -7.38 -12.92 2.55
N ALA A 520 -7.89 -12.10 3.46
CA ALA A 520 -7.62 -12.23 4.89
C ALA A 520 -8.42 -13.36 5.55
N GLY A 521 -9.68 -13.52 5.15
CA GLY A 521 -10.53 -14.57 5.69
C GLY A 521 -10.13 -15.99 5.26
N ARG A 522 -9.12 -16.13 4.39
CA ARG A 522 -8.51 -17.41 4.00
C ARG A 522 -7.37 -17.84 4.93
N ILE A 523 -7.09 -17.07 5.96
CA ILE A 523 -6.02 -17.33 6.94
C ILE A 523 -6.66 -17.78 8.26
N PRO A 524 -6.10 -18.77 8.96
CA PRO A 524 -6.58 -19.14 10.29
C PRO A 524 -6.53 -17.97 11.28
N HIS A 525 -7.54 -17.88 12.14
CA HIS A 525 -7.58 -16.94 13.25
C HIS A 525 -6.30 -17.04 14.10
N GLN A 526 -5.74 -15.88 14.44
CA GLN A 526 -4.59 -15.77 15.34
C GLN A 526 -5.02 -15.17 16.66
N HIS A 527 -4.72 -15.86 17.76
CA HIS A 527 -4.99 -15.35 19.10
C HIS A 527 -4.30 -14.00 19.32
N THR A 528 -5.00 -13.06 19.96
CA THR A 528 -4.45 -11.74 20.30
C THR A 528 -4.03 -11.69 21.76
N ASP A 529 -2.73 -11.52 21.99
CA ASP A 529 -2.16 -11.24 23.30
C ASP A 529 -1.87 -9.73 23.43
N PHE A 530 -2.63 -9.04 24.28
CA PHE A 530 -2.43 -7.62 24.51
C PHE A 530 -1.17 -7.35 25.32
N GLY A 531 -0.41 -6.33 24.90
CA GLY A 531 0.60 -5.72 25.77
C GLY A 531 -0.03 -5.12 27.03
N VAL A 532 0.81 -4.79 28.01
CA VAL A 532 0.33 -4.21 29.29
C VAL A 532 -0.45 -2.90 29.04
N LEU A 533 -1.71 -2.87 29.45
CA LEU A 533 -2.54 -1.68 29.40
C LEU A 533 -2.22 -0.77 30.61
N ARG A 534 -1.83 0.48 30.34
CA ARG A 534 -1.58 1.48 31.38
C ARG A 534 -2.90 2.08 31.89
N MET A 535 -3.39 1.60 33.04
CA MET A 535 -4.70 1.98 33.60
C MET A 535 -4.80 3.41 34.11
#